data_AF-A0A7S2BQ17-F1
#
_entry.id   AF-A0A7S2BQ17-F1
#
_cell.length_a   1.000
_cell.length_b   1.000
_cell.length_c   1.000
_cell.angle_alpha   90.00
_cell.angle_beta   90.00
_cell.angle_gamma   90.00
#
_symmetry.space_group_name_H-M   'P 1'
#
loop_
_entity.id
_entity.type
_entity.pdbx_description
1 polymer ?
#
loop_
_entity_poly.entity_id
_entity_poly.type
_entity_poly.pdbx_seq_one_letter_code
_entity_poly.pdbx_strand_id
1 'polypeptide(L)'
;GKVAILCGGPDWPTSVLAGILKLSVVECEIGTLPIIGFIVPFALTGSFYLKSSDPTSMLASASSLMLVLSMAVTGVLWAVSAWAVQQALEQNREEVTRPLAQNVDLEWLDYRDFFVKEKLQLTWGGIPMGVRAVWVLGAL
;
A
#
# COMPACT_ATOMS: atom_id res chain seq x y z
N GLY A 1 2.26 -13.41 -11.76
CA GLY A 1 2.04 -12.93 -10.39
C GLY A 1 3.02 -11.83 -9.99
N LYS A 2 4.28 -12.18 -9.66
CA LYS A 2 5.26 -11.28 -9.01
C LYS A 2 5.42 -9.89 -9.65
N VAL A 3 5.68 -9.82 -10.97
CA VAL A 3 5.82 -8.56 -11.71
C VAL A 3 4.54 -7.71 -11.66
N ALA A 4 3.36 -8.34 -11.68
CA ALA A 4 2.10 -7.60 -11.55
C ALA A 4 1.92 -7.00 -10.15
N ILE A 5 2.43 -7.66 -9.11
CA ILE A 5 2.43 -7.11 -7.74
C ILE A 5 3.42 -5.95 -7.65
N LEU A 6 4.63 -6.11 -8.22
CA LEU A 6 5.66 -5.06 -8.25
C LEU A 6 5.21 -3.81 -9.03
N CYS A 7 4.58 -3.97 -10.18
CA CYS A 7 4.17 -2.84 -11.02
C CYS A 7 2.76 -2.31 -10.73
N GLY A 8 1.86 -3.14 -10.18
CA GLY A 8 0.47 -2.78 -9.96
C GLY A 8 0.07 -2.63 -8.49
N GLY A 9 0.93 -3.04 -7.55
CA GLY A 9 0.73 -2.77 -6.14
C GLY A 9 1.07 -1.31 -5.77
N PRO A 10 0.61 -0.82 -4.61
CA PRO A 10 1.02 0.48 -4.12
C PRO A 10 2.53 0.46 -3.79
N ASP A 11 3.28 1.40 -4.37
CA ASP A 11 4.76 1.40 -4.36
C ASP A 11 5.37 1.22 -2.95
N TRP A 12 4.95 2.07 -2.01
CA TRP A 12 5.49 2.02 -0.65
C TRP A 12 5.16 0.71 0.10
N PRO A 13 3.89 0.28 0.22
CA PRO A 13 3.59 -1.01 0.85
C PRO A 13 4.22 -2.21 0.15
N THR A 14 4.30 -2.23 -1.18
CA THR A 14 4.93 -3.31 -1.95
C THR A 14 6.43 -3.41 -1.68
N SER A 15 7.13 -2.27 -1.64
CA SER A 15 8.56 -2.21 -1.35
C SER A 15 8.87 -2.58 0.11
N VAL A 16 8.04 -2.12 1.06
CA VAL A 16 8.14 -2.54 2.47
C VAL A 16 7.94 -4.05 2.60
N LEU A 17 6.93 -4.61 1.94
CA LEU A 17 6.68 -6.05 1.94
C LEU A 17 7.86 -6.83 1.33
N ALA A 18 8.44 -6.36 0.22
CA ALA A 18 9.62 -6.96 -0.37
C ALA A 18 10.82 -6.98 0.60
N GLY A 19 10.99 -5.91 1.38
CA GLY A 19 12.00 -5.84 2.45
C GLY A 19 11.73 -6.82 3.60
N ILE A 20 10.50 -6.91 4.07
CA ILE A 20 10.08 -7.86 5.12
C ILE A 20 10.33 -9.31 4.66
N LEU A 21 10.02 -9.60 3.40
CA LEU A 21 10.25 -10.91 2.77
C LEU A 21 11.71 -11.16 2.38
N LYS A 22 12.61 -10.19 2.61
CA LYS A 22 14.04 -10.26 2.30
C LYS A 22 14.32 -10.63 0.84
N LEU A 23 13.54 -10.08 -0.08
CA LEU A 23 13.73 -10.30 -1.52
C LEU A 23 15.00 -9.61 -2.02
N SER A 24 15.58 -10.14 -3.11
CA SER A 24 16.72 -9.52 -3.76
C SER A 24 16.32 -8.18 -4.38
N VAL A 25 17.00 -7.11 -3.99
CA VAL A 25 16.78 -5.76 -4.56
C VAL A 25 16.92 -5.78 -6.08
N VAL A 26 17.93 -6.48 -6.61
CA VAL A 26 18.18 -6.54 -8.06
C VAL A 26 17.01 -7.20 -8.79
N GLU A 27 16.43 -8.26 -8.24
CA GLU A 27 15.26 -8.92 -8.84
C GLU A 27 14.02 -8.04 -8.77
N CYS A 28 13.84 -7.30 -7.67
CA CYS A 28 12.75 -6.34 -7.52
C CYS A 28 12.87 -5.20 -8.56
N GLU A 29 14.03 -4.59 -8.71
CA GLU A 29 14.26 -3.51 -9.69
C GLU A 29 14.09 -3.98 -11.14
N ILE A 30 14.55 -5.19 -11.47
CA ILE A 30 14.31 -5.76 -12.81
C ILE A 30 12.81 -6.04 -13.00
N GLY A 31 12.15 -6.52 -11.95
CA GLY A 31 10.72 -6.78 -11.95
C GLY A 31 9.85 -5.53 -12.10
N THR A 32 10.34 -4.35 -11.71
CA THR A 32 9.63 -3.07 -11.86
C THR A 32 9.84 -2.42 -13.23
N LEU A 33 10.81 -2.84 -14.04
CA LEU A 33 11.08 -2.26 -15.38
C LEU A 33 9.84 -2.05 -16.27
N PRO A 34 8.85 -2.96 -16.32
CA PRO A 34 7.65 -2.76 -17.13
C PRO A 34 6.80 -1.54 -16.73
N ILE A 35 7.02 -0.95 -15.53
CA ILE A 35 6.33 0.26 -15.05
C ILE A 35 6.55 1.47 -15.97
N ILE A 36 7.59 1.46 -16.82
CA ILE A 36 7.82 2.54 -17.79
C ILE A 36 6.61 2.73 -18.70
N GLY A 37 5.95 1.65 -19.14
CA GLY A 37 4.74 1.72 -19.96
C GLY A 37 3.55 2.40 -19.27
N PHE A 38 3.58 2.45 -17.94
CA PHE A 38 2.62 3.17 -17.11
C PHE A 38 3.03 4.63 -16.88
N ILE A 39 4.31 4.90 -16.58
CA ILE A 39 4.78 6.25 -16.27
C ILE A 39 4.65 7.19 -17.48
N VAL A 40 4.88 6.68 -18.70
CA VAL A 40 4.83 7.47 -19.94
C VAL A 40 3.49 8.18 -20.14
N PRO A 41 2.32 7.51 -20.16
CA PRO A 41 1.04 8.20 -20.37
C PRO A 41 0.71 9.18 -19.23
N PHE A 42 1.13 8.92 -17.99
CA PHE A 42 0.96 9.87 -16.88
C PHE A 42 1.81 11.14 -17.07
N ALA A 43 3.09 10.97 -17.41
CA ALA A 43 3.99 12.08 -17.67
C ALA A 43 3.53 12.92 -18.89
N LEU A 44 3.04 12.26 -19.95
CA LEU A 44 2.49 12.92 -21.13
C LEU A 44 1.18 13.64 -20.82
N THR A 45 0.29 13.05 -20.02
CA THR A 45 -0.96 13.69 -19.57
C THR A 45 -0.65 15.01 -18.89
N GLY A 46 0.24 15.02 -17.89
CA GLY A 46 0.63 16.23 -17.17
C GLY A 46 1.32 17.26 -18.08
N SER A 47 2.22 16.80 -18.95
CA SER A 47 2.95 17.69 -19.88
C SER A 47 2.03 18.35 -20.89
N PHE A 48 1.07 17.61 -21.46
CA PHE A 48 0.10 18.16 -22.42
C PHE A 48 -0.93 19.04 -21.74
N TYR A 49 -1.34 18.70 -20.52
CA TYR A 49 -2.24 19.52 -19.71
C TYR A 49 -1.63 20.88 -19.35
N LEU A 50 -0.35 20.93 -18.97
CA LEU A 50 0.34 22.20 -18.68
C LEU A 50 0.56 23.07 -19.92
N LYS A 51 0.66 22.45 -21.10
CA LYS A 51 0.92 23.16 -22.37
C LYS A 51 -0.34 23.48 -23.17
N SER A 52 -1.53 23.03 -22.72
CA SER A 52 -2.80 23.38 -23.36
C SER A 52 -3.22 24.81 -22.97
N SER A 53 -2.60 25.81 -23.58
CA SER A 53 -3.05 27.20 -23.47
C SER A 53 -4.36 27.44 -24.21
N ASP A 54 -4.63 26.67 -25.27
CA ASP A 54 -5.86 26.73 -26.06
C ASP A 54 -6.67 25.43 -25.99
N PRO A 55 -7.95 25.46 -25.59
CA PRO A 55 -8.80 24.28 -25.46
C PRO A 55 -9.16 23.59 -26.80
N THR A 56 -9.00 24.28 -27.93
CA THR A 56 -9.19 23.74 -29.30
C THR A 56 -7.90 23.18 -29.91
N SER A 57 -6.77 23.26 -29.22
CA SER A 57 -5.50 22.74 -29.72
C SER A 57 -5.46 21.22 -29.69
N MET A 58 -4.72 20.61 -30.63
CA MET A 58 -4.48 19.16 -30.66
C MET A 58 -3.88 18.64 -29.34
N LEU A 59 -3.20 19.49 -28.57
CA LEU A 59 -2.64 19.14 -27.27
C LEU A 59 -3.72 18.90 -26.20
N ALA A 60 -4.84 19.63 -26.23
CA ALA A 60 -5.96 19.42 -25.30
C ALA A 60 -6.69 18.09 -25.58
N SER A 61 -6.83 17.70 -26.84
CA SER A 61 -7.33 16.38 -27.21
C SER A 61 -6.33 15.28 -26.83
N ALA A 62 -5.03 15.51 -27.02
CA ALA A 62 -3.99 14.56 -26.65
C ALA A 62 -3.90 14.36 -25.12
N SER A 63 -4.03 15.41 -24.30
CA SER A 63 -4.04 15.27 -22.84
C SER A 63 -5.24 14.45 -22.36
N SER A 64 -6.42 14.65 -22.96
CA SER A 64 -7.63 13.88 -22.64
C SER A 64 -7.48 12.41 -23.01
N LEU A 65 -6.90 12.10 -24.18
CA LEU A 65 -6.60 10.72 -24.58
C LEU A 65 -5.57 10.07 -23.64
N MET A 66 -4.51 10.78 -23.27
CA MET A 66 -3.49 10.28 -22.35
C MET A 66 -4.06 10.06 -20.95
N LEU A 67 -4.99 10.90 -20.49
CA LEU A 67 -5.70 10.72 -19.22
C LEU A 67 -6.52 9.42 -19.22
N VAL A 68 -7.33 9.21 -20.27
CA VAL A 68 -8.14 7.99 -20.41
C VAL A 68 -7.24 6.75 -20.47
N LEU A 69 -6.14 6.82 -21.21
CA LEU A 69 -5.16 5.73 -21.27
C LEU A 69 -4.54 5.47 -19.89
N SER A 70 -4.15 6.52 -19.17
CA SER A 70 -3.60 6.44 -17.81
C SER A 70 -4.58 5.74 -16.86
N MET A 71 -5.86 6.13 -16.89
CA MET A 71 -6.91 5.50 -16.07
C MET A 71 -7.09 4.02 -16.43
N ALA A 72 -7.14 3.69 -17.72
CA ALA A 72 -7.31 2.31 -18.18
C ALA A 72 -6.13 1.41 -17.75
N VAL A 73 -4.88 1.87 -17.97
CA VAL A 73 -3.68 1.12 -17.58
C VAL A 73 -3.61 0.95 -16.07
N THR A 74 -3.92 1.99 -15.28
CA THR A 74 -3.97 1.91 -13.81
C THR A 74 -4.97 0.87 -13.34
N GLY A 75 -6.20 0.91 -13.87
CA GLY A 75 -7.25 -0.02 -13.50
C GLY A 75 -6.88 -1.47 -13.78
N VAL A 76 -6.27 -1.74 -14.95
CA VAL A 76 -5.79 -3.08 -15.31
C VAL A 76 -4.68 -3.52 -14.37
N LEU A 77 -3.69 -2.67 -14.09
CA LEU A 77 -2.57 -3.02 -13.20
C LEU A 77 -3.04 -3.35 -11.79
N TRP A 78 -3.94 -2.54 -11.23
CA TRP A 78 -4.51 -2.80 -9.90
C TRP A 78 -5.32 -4.10 -9.87
N ALA A 79 -6.14 -4.34 -10.89
CA ALA A 79 -6.92 -5.57 -10.98
C ALA A 79 -6.03 -6.82 -11.08
N VAL A 80 -5.01 -6.80 -11.93
CA VAL A 80 -4.09 -7.93 -12.11
C VAL A 80 -3.22 -8.14 -10.86
N SER A 81 -2.79 -7.06 -10.20
CA SER A 81 -2.06 -7.12 -8.92
C SER A 81 -2.92 -7.75 -7.83
N ALA A 82 -4.14 -7.25 -7.64
CA ALA A 82 -5.09 -7.79 -6.65
C ALA A 82 -5.39 -9.27 -6.91
N TRP A 83 -5.63 -9.63 -8.17
CA TRP A 83 -5.84 -11.03 -8.58
C TRP A 83 -4.61 -11.89 -8.27
N ALA A 84 -3.40 -11.41 -8.57
CA ALA A 84 -2.17 -12.15 -8.28
C ALA A 84 -1.92 -12.34 -6.77
N VAL A 85 -2.23 -11.34 -5.94
CA VAL A 85 -2.15 -11.45 -4.48
C VAL A 85 -3.18 -12.45 -3.97
N GLN A 86 -4.44 -12.33 -4.39
CA GLN A 86 -5.50 -13.26 -3.99
C GLN A 86 -5.17 -14.70 -4.36
N GLN A 87 -4.71 -14.92 -5.59
CA GLN A 87 -4.31 -16.26 -6.06
C GLN A 87 -3.17 -16.83 -5.21
N ALA A 88 -2.17 -16.01 -4.86
CA ALA A 88 -1.05 -16.44 -4.02
C ALA A 88 -1.48 -16.76 -2.58
N LEU A 89 -2.42 -15.99 -2.02
CA LEU A 89 -3.00 -16.22 -0.70
C LEU A 89 -3.84 -17.50 -0.66
N GLU A 90 -4.66 -17.75 -1.69
CA GLU A 90 -5.51 -18.94 -1.75
C GLU A 90 -4.68 -20.22 -1.91
N GLN A 91 -3.67 -20.19 -2.79
CA GLN A 91 -2.82 -21.35 -3.07
C GLN A 91 -1.92 -21.73 -1.90
N ASN A 92 -1.41 -20.75 -1.15
CA ASN A 92 -0.43 -20.99 -0.09
C ASN A 92 -0.97 -20.58 1.29
N ARG A 93 -2.29 -20.65 1.48
CA ARG A 93 -2.95 -20.15 2.69
C ARG A 93 -2.35 -20.72 3.97
N GLU A 94 -2.11 -22.03 3.99
CA GLU A 94 -1.54 -22.71 5.16
C GLU A 94 -0.12 -22.23 5.46
N GLU A 95 0.71 -22.03 4.43
CA GLU A 95 2.08 -21.56 4.60
C GLU A 95 2.12 -20.10 5.07
N VAL A 96 1.28 -19.24 4.49
CA VAL A 96 1.22 -17.80 4.81
C VAL A 96 0.62 -17.54 6.20
N THR A 97 -0.34 -18.36 6.64
CA THR A 97 -0.98 -18.21 7.97
C THR A 97 -0.23 -18.91 9.08
N ARG A 98 0.82 -19.69 8.75
CA ARG A 98 1.57 -20.43 9.76
C ARG A 98 2.36 -19.48 10.66
N PRO A 99 2.33 -19.70 11.99
CA PRO A 99 3.21 -18.99 12.90
C PRO A 99 4.67 -19.29 12.59
N LEU A 100 5.48 -18.24 12.53
CA LEU A 100 6.91 -18.31 12.25
C LEU A 100 7.66 -18.34 13.58
N ALA A 101 8.57 -19.30 13.76
CA ALA A 101 9.34 -19.42 15.01
C ALA A 101 10.14 -18.16 15.37
N GLN A 102 10.56 -17.37 14.37
CA GLN A 102 11.22 -16.08 14.57
C GLN A 102 10.29 -14.99 15.14
N ASN A 103 8.98 -15.16 15.08
CA ASN A 103 7.97 -14.21 15.53
C ASN A 103 7.37 -14.61 16.90
N VAL A 104 7.97 -15.57 17.61
CA VAL A 104 7.47 -16.03 18.93
C VAL A 104 7.37 -14.88 19.94
N ASP A 105 8.30 -13.94 19.91
CA ASP A 105 8.25 -12.76 20.78
C ASP A 105 7.04 -11.87 20.49
N LEU A 106 6.65 -11.73 19.22
CA LEU A 106 5.46 -10.98 18.82
C LEU A 106 4.18 -11.68 19.29
N GLU A 107 4.11 -13.00 19.13
CA GLU A 107 2.98 -13.80 19.63
C GLU A 107 2.87 -13.72 21.15
N TRP A 108 4.00 -13.73 21.86
CA TRP A 108 4.01 -13.49 23.30
C TRP A 108 3.47 -12.09 23.62
N LEU A 109 3.87 -11.06 22.86
CA LEU A 109 3.43 -9.69 23.10
C LEU A 109 1.92 -9.57 22.92
N ASP A 110 1.37 -10.15 21.86
CA ASP A 110 -0.07 -10.22 21.61
C ASP A 110 -0.79 -10.99 22.71
N TYR A 111 -0.23 -12.11 23.16
CA TYR A 111 -0.74 -12.88 24.29
C TYR A 111 -0.77 -12.03 25.57
N ARG A 112 0.33 -11.37 25.94
CA ARG A 112 0.35 -10.46 27.10
C ARG A 112 -0.68 -9.36 26.95
N ASP A 113 -0.73 -8.70 25.80
CA ASP A 113 -1.64 -7.58 25.54
C ASP A 113 -3.10 -8.00 25.71
N PHE A 114 -3.44 -9.22 25.28
CA PHE A 114 -4.75 -9.82 25.50
C PHE A 114 -5.09 -9.91 26.98
N PHE A 115 -4.22 -10.47 27.82
CA PHE A 115 -4.47 -10.57 29.28
C PHE A 115 -4.48 -9.21 29.96
N VAL A 116 -3.60 -8.29 29.55
CA VAL A 116 -3.60 -6.93 30.08
C VAL A 116 -4.92 -6.26 29.77
N LYS A 117 -5.42 -6.32 28.53
CA LYS A 117 -6.72 -5.73 28.14
C LYS A 117 -7.90 -6.39 28.86
N GLU A 118 -7.85 -7.70 29.07
CA GLU A 118 -8.89 -8.42 29.82
C GLU A 118 -8.95 -7.96 31.28
N LYS A 119 -7.80 -7.74 31.93
CA LYS A 119 -7.72 -7.33 33.35
C LYS A 119 -7.86 -5.81 33.54
N LEU A 120 -7.33 -5.01 32.64
CA LEU A 120 -7.46 -3.55 32.59
C LEU A 120 -8.68 -3.18 31.72
N GLN A 121 -9.88 -3.44 32.20
CA GLN A 121 -11.09 -2.77 31.68
C GLN A 121 -11.20 -1.35 32.25
N LEU A 122 -10.15 -0.54 32.05
CA LEU A 122 -10.10 0.84 32.51
C LEU A 122 -10.88 1.70 31.50
N THR A 123 -12.16 1.88 31.78
CA THR A 123 -13.01 2.82 31.03
C THR A 123 -12.63 4.25 31.39
N TRP A 124 -12.94 5.22 30.51
CA TRP A 124 -12.70 6.64 30.77
C TRP A 124 -13.23 7.07 32.15
N GLY A 125 -14.38 6.52 32.56
CA GLY A 125 -15.01 6.73 33.87
C GLY A 125 -14.17 6.30 35.08
N GLY A 126 -13.24 5.35 34.93
CA GLY A 126 -12.36 4.86 36.00
C GLY A 126 -11.08 5.68 36.22
N ILE A 127 -10.80 6.66 35.36
CA ILE A 127 -9.58 7.48 35.46
C ILE A 127 -9.80 8.64 36.44
N PRO A 128 -8.92 8.92 37.41
CA PRO A 128 -9.04 10.06 38.32
C PRO A 128 -9.12 11.40 37.57
N MET A 129 -9.95 12.33 38.06
CA MET A 129 -10.23 13.59 37.38
C MET A 129 -8.99 14.47 37.16
N GLY A 130 -8.03 14.45 38.10
CA GLY A 130 -6.76 15.16 37.96
C GLY A 130 -5.90 14.65 36.80
N VAL A 131 -5.88 13.33 36.56
CA VAL A 131 -5.15 12.73 35.44
C VAL A 131 -5.81 13.09 34.11
N ARG A 132 -7.15 13.09 34.06
CA ARG A 132 -7.90 13.53 32.87
C ARG A 132 -7.62 14.99 32.54
N ALA A 133 -7.59 15.86 33.55
CA ALA A 133 -7.32 17.29 33.36
C ALA A 133 -5.90 17.52 32.80
N VAL A 134 -4.89 16.86 33.35
CA VAL A 134 -3.50 16.93 32.85
C VAL A 134 -3.41 16.43 31.41
N TRP A 135 -4.07 15.31 31.08
CA TRP A 135 -4.07 14.77 29.71
C TRP A 135 -4.74 15.71 28.70
N VAL A 136 -5.89 16.31 29.05
CA VAL A 136 -6.58 17.29 28.19
C VAL A 136 -5.74 18.56 28.00
N LEU A 137 -5.10 19.05 29.06
CA LEU A 137 -4.24 20.23 28.97
C LEU A 137 -2.95 19.99 28.17
N GLY A 138 -2.44 18.76 28.12
CA GLY A 138 -1.25 18.40 27.32
C GLY A 138 -1.55 18.04 25.86
N ALA A 139 -2.80 17.79 25.51
CA ALA A 139 -3.25 17.51 24.14
C ALA A 139 -3.73 18.77 23.38
N LEU A 140 -3.98 19.87 24.10
CA LEU A 140 -4.24 21.21 23.59
C LEU A 140 -2.92 21.96 23.35
#